data_AF-A0A229WIZ9-F1
#
_entry.id   AF-A0A229WIZ9-F1
#
_cell.length_a   1.000
_cell.length_b   1.000
_cell.length_c   1.000
_cell.angle_alpha   90.00
_cell.angle_beta   90.00
_cell.angle_gamma   90.00
#
_symmetry.space_group_name_H-M   'P 1'
#
loop_
_entity.id
_entity.type
_entity.pdbx_description
1 polymer ?
#
loop_
_entity_poly.entity_id
_entity_poly.type
_entity_poly.pdbx_seq_one_letter_code
_entity_poly.pdbx_strand_id
1 'polypeptide(L)'
;MSTRDPLFIAQEAVCFYPISTIYDSCPRYLFYALLLASCVTRWTGWLADVFLGAAATYAGVAAIQAFILVSSPSSPADPGPVTIPYLPKNTSLWDRFPQLITGRENVIVRPAAVELDADAVNAIVITGYLVFLPLQCWSRVLSQERIRVILFYLWNILMFAGSICALIYSSTAKNTPTQSMFCYPDLPPFDESSSDGWQASWRTSTWNNSVWSIFSNVTLWGQLGDICFNPCFNSSQILRQQTSLEVWVATSRSELDHPHSFWNKFIYSRRYIYSLLGVTVILNIILLVSRFFPYRSRIPSVQMVVVWRERKAIWTSFREGFCLLKELACQNDIPSRKISTWHRCRSILSRRFAKECLRLLADSLILIGLLLSIIISPLTLVAFVVWIEWYIHNDGPSQENPQQVGQWSSLVSIGLLLISALILRWKYRVASSQELDEEIYALRERLADVEGRRLLRAEASH
;
A
#
# COMPACT_ATOMS: atom_id res chain seq x y z
N MET A 1 -14.95 -30.45 -44.08
CA MET A 1 -14.58 -29.02 -44.18
C MET A 1 -15.62 -28.31 -45.00
N SER A 2 -16.60 -27.70 -44.35
CA SER A 2 -17.61 -26.85 -45.02
C SER A 2 -16.94 -25.53 -45.40
N THR A 3 -17.11 -25.07 -46.63
CA THR A 3 -16.47 -23.88 -47.23
C THR A 3 -16.97 -22.53 -46.66
N ARG A 4 -17.59 -22.52 -45.48
CA ARG A 4 -18.23 -21.34 -44.89
C ARG A 4 -17.65 -20.89 -43.55
N ASP A 5 -16.88 -21.73 -42.87
CA ASP A 5 -16.32 -21.40 -41.56
C ASP A 5 -14.86 -20.95 -41.69
N PRO A 6 -14.44 -19.86 -41.01
CA PRO A 6 -13.09 -19.35 -41.10
C PRO A 6 -12.08 -20.35 -40.50
N LEU A 7 -10.82 -20.33 -40.96
CA LEU A 7 -9.77 -21.22 -40.46
C LEU A 7 -9.58 -21.11 -38.93
N PHE A 8 -9.64 -19.87 -38.43
CA PHE A 8 -9.58 -19.52 -37.02
C PHE A 8 -10.35 -18.23 -36.80
N ILE A 9 -10.61 -17.90 -35.55
CA ILE A 9 -11.27 -16.68 -35.12
C ILE A 9 -10.42 -15.95 -34.09
N ALA A 10 -10.61 -14.64 -33.99
CA ALA A 10 -9.93 -13.81 -33.02
C ALA A 10 -10.91 -13.29 -31.98
N GLN A 11 -10.53 -13.38 -30.71
CA GLN A 11 -11.31 -12.94 -29.57
C GLN A 11 -10.43 -12.12 -28.61
N GLU A 12 -11.04 -11.17 -27.93
CA GLU A 12 -10.36 -10.40 -26.88
C GLU A 12 -10.21 -11.24 -25.60
N ALA A 13 -9.01 -11.21 -25.04
CA ALA A 13 -8.65 -11.92 -23.82
C ALA A 13 -7.76 -11.05 -22.94
N VAL A 14 -7.73 -11.35 -21.65
CA VAL A 14 -6.84 -10.73 -20.68
C VAL A 14 -5.85 -11.77 -20.20
N CYS A 15 -4.57 -11.42 -20.25
CA CYS A 15 -3.50 -12.27 -19.79
C CYS A 15 -2.95 -11.69 -18.50
N PHE A 16 -2.87 -12.49 -17.45
CA PHE A 16 -2.44 -12.02 -16.15
C PHE A 16 -1.62 -13.07 -15.40
N TYR A 17 -0.84 -12.59 -14.44
CA TYR A 17 -0.27 -13.39 -13.39
C TYR A 17 -1.24 -13.37 -12.19
N PRO A 18 -1.72 -14.54 -11.74
CA PRO A 18 -2.62 -14.64 -10.60
C PRO A 18 -1.96 -14.16 -9.31
N ILE A 19 -2.77 -13.78 -8.32
CA ILE A 19 -2.26 -13.30 -7.03
C ILE A 19 -1.39 -14.39 -6.38
N SER A 20 -0.16 -14.05 -6.04
CA SER A 20 0.78 -14.91 -5.35
C SER A 20 0.18 -15.43 -4.05
N THR A 21 0.40 -16.70 -3.75
CA THR A 21 -0.05 -17.35 -2.50
C THR A 21 0.28 -16.58 -1.21
N ILE A 22 1.39 -15.84 -1.19
CA ILE A 22 1.79 -15.03 -0.04
C ILE A 22 0.98 -13.74 0.14
N TYR A 23 0.41 -13.23 -0.93
CA TYR A 23 -0.44 -12.04 -0.95
C TYR A 23 -1.91 -12.39 -1.07
N ASP A 24 -2.24 -13.68 -0.95
CA ASP A 24 -3.60 -14.16 -0.98
C ASP A 24 -4.41 -13.72 0.26
N SER A 25 -5.72 -13.95 0.20
CA SER A 25 -6.73 -13.48 1.15
C SER A 25 -6.44 -13.92 2.58
N CYS A 26 -5.99 -15.17 2.79
CA CYS A 26 -5.68 -15.66 4.13
C CYS A 26 -4.51 -14.90 4.80
N PRO A 27 -3.32 -14.78 4.17
CA PRO A 27 -2.25 -13.91 4.67
C PRO A 27 -2.66 -12.46 4.88
N ARG A 28 -3.45 -11.86 3.97
CA ARG A 28 -3.92 -10.47 4.12
C ARG A 28 -4.85 -10.29 5.33
N TYR A 29 -5.81 -11.20 5.52
CA TYR A 29 -6.69 -11.14 6.69
C TYR A 29 -5.95 -11.41 8.00
N LEU A 30 -4.97 -12.33 8.00
CA LEU A 30 -4.10 -12.53 9.13
C LEU A 30 -3.29 -11.26 9.45
N PHE A 31 -2.78 -10.58 8.43
CA PHE A 31 -2.10 -9.30 8.59
C PHE A 31 -3.00 -8.23 9.22
N TYR A 32 -4.24 -8.07 8.75
CA TYR A 32 -5.20 -7.13 9.36
C TYR A 32 -5.55 -7.52 10.80
N ALA A 33 -5.70 -8.81 11.08
CA ALA A 33 -5.94 -9.31 12.44
C ALA A 33 -4.73 -9.03 13.36
N LEU A 34 -3.49 -9.17 12.87
CA LEU A 34 -2.28 -8.83 13.61
C LEU A 34 -2.17 -7.33 13.89
N LEU A 35 -2.53 -6.48 12.94
CA LEU A 35 -2.59 -5.03 13.14
C LEU A 35 -3.64 -4.67 14.21
N LEU A 36 -4.83 -5.26 14.14
CA LEU A 36 -5.88 -5.08 15.15
C LEU A 36 -5.42 -5.59 16.52
N ALA A 37 -4.84 -6.78 16.58
CA ALA A 37 -4.31 -7.36 17.80
C ALA A 37 -3.24 -6.45 18.42
N SER A 38 -2.31 -5.92 17.63
CA SER A 38 -1.28 -4.98 18.12
C SER A 38 -1.89 -3.72 18.75
N CYS A 39 -3.02 -3.23 18.23
CA CYS A 39 -3.73 -2.08 18.78
C CYS A 39 -4.43 -2.42 20.10
N VAL A 40 -5.05 -3.61 20.20
CA VAL A 40 -5.79 -4.07 21.40
C VAL A 40 -4.82 -4.47 22.52
N THR A 41 -3.75 -5.19 22.20
CA THR A 41 -2.75 -5.71 23.15
C THR A 41 -1.67 -4.70 23.50
N ARG A 42 -1.83 -3.43 23.12
CA ARG A 42 -0.92 -2.30 23.44
C ARG A 42 -0.48 -2.25 24.91
N TRP A 43 -1.33 -2.71 25.83
CA TRP A 43 -1.09 -2.69 27.27
C TRP A 43 -0.14 -3.81 27.73
N THR A 44 -0.09 -4.91 26.98
CA THR A 44 0.83 -6.03 27.18
C THR A 44 2.02 -5.87 26.24
N GLY A 45 3.02 -5.10 26.69
CA GLY A 45 4.10 -4.61 25.82
C GLY A 45 4.80 -5.69 24.98
N TRP A 46 5.15 -6.84 25.56
CA TRP A 46 5.87 -7.89 24.83
C TRP A 46 5.03 -8.49 23.68
N LEU A 47 3.73 -8.68 23.90
CA LEU A 47 2.84 -9.31 22.93
C LEU A 47 2.53 -8.35 21.78
N ALA A 48 2.36 -7.06 22.08
CA ALA A 48 2.23 -6.02 21.07
C ALA A 48 3.48 -5.91 20.19
N ASP A 49 4.68 -6.00 20.78
CA ASP A 49 5.95 -5.94 20.03
C ASP A 49 6.07 -7.13 19.04
N VAL A 50 5.61 -8.33 19.41
CA VAL A 50 5.62 -9.51 18.53
C VAL A 50 4.64 -9.35 17.37
N PHE A 51 3.37 -9.00 17.65
CA PHE A 51 2.36 -8.83 16.59
C PHE A 51 2.70 -7.69 15.65
N LEU A 52 3.16 -6.57 16.19
CA LEU A 52 3.56 -5.41 15.40
C LEU A 52 4.81 -5.69 14.58
N GLY A 53 5.79 -6.42 15.13
CA GLY A 53 6.98 -6.87 14.40
C GLY A 53 6.63 -7.80 13.23
N ALA A 54 5.75 -8.79 13.46
CA ALA A 54 5.27 -9.69 12.39
C ALA A 54 4.55 -8.91 11.28
N ALA A 55 3.63 -8.01 11.65
CA ALA A 55 2.95 -7.15 10.68
C ALA A 55 3.92 -6.22 9.93
N ALA A 56 4.91 -5.64 10.63
CA ALA A 56 5.96 -4.81 10.01
C ALA A 56 6.75 -5.59 8.97
N THR A 57 7.17 -6.82 9.29
CA THR A 57 7.95 -7.64 8.37
C THR A 57 7.17 -7.99 7.12
N TYR A 58 5.90 -8.40 7.26
CA TYR A 58 5.05 -8.73 6.12
C TYR A 58 4.86 -7.53 5.19
N ALA A 59 4.53 -6.37 5.75
CA ALA A 59 4.38 -5.16 4.94
C ALA A 59 5.74 -4.65 4.39
N GLY A 60 6.85 -4.91 5.06
CA GLY A 60 8.19 -4.58 4.59
C GLY A 60 8.62 -5.43 3.41
N VAL A 61 8.27 -6.73 3.41
CA VAL A 61 8.48 -7.59 2.24
C VAL A 61 7.63 -7.09 1.07
N ALA A 62 6.36 -6.75 1.30
CA ALA A 62 5.51 -6.16 0.26
C ALA A 62 6.07 -4.83 -0.27
N ALA A 63 6.68 -4.00 0.57
CA ALA A 63 7.34 -2.76 0.13
C ALA A 63 8.56 -3.05 -0.76
N ILE A 64 9.36 -4.08 -0.44
CA ILE A 64 10.49 -4.52 -1.27
C ILE A 64 9.99 -5.09 -2.60
N GLN A 65 8.89 -5.83 -2.59
CA GLN A 65 8.24 -6.34 -3.80
C GLN A 65 7.82 -5.19 -4.71
N ALA A 66 7.22 -4.13 -4.17
CA ALA A 66 6.90 -2.92 -4.93
C ALA A 66 8.14 -2.25 -5.54
N PHE A 67 9.28 -2.21 -4.83
CA PHE A 67 10.53 -1.68 -5.39
C PHE A 67 11.02 -2.49 -6.59
N ILE A 68 11.00 -3.82 -6.48
CA ILE A 68 11.45 -4.71 -7.54
C ILE A 68 10.57 -4.53 -8.79
N LEU A 69 9.24 -4.53 -8.62
CA LEU A 69 8.29 -4.40 -9.71
C LEU A 69 8.39 -3.06 -10.45
N VAL A 70 8.63 -1.95 -9.74
CA VAL A 70 8.86 -0.63 -10.38
C VAL A 70 10.22 -0.56 -11.08
N SER A 71 11.25 -1.18 -10.50
CA SER A 71 12.62 -1.11 -11.03
C SER A 71 12.80 -1.88 -12.34
N SER A 72 12.00 -2.93 -12.55
CA SER A 72 12.08 -3.83 -13.70
C SER A 72 10.69 -4.05 -14.28
N PRO A 73 10.11 -3.05 -14.98
CA PRO A 73 8.83 -3.22 -15.65
C PRO A 73 8.92 -4.32 -16.72
N SER A 74 7.79 -4.99 -17.01
CA SER A 74 7.72 -5.97 -18.10
C SER A 74 8.19 -5.33 -19.41
N SER A 75 9.13 -5.99 -20.09
CA SER A 75 9.66 -5.49 -21.36
C SER A 75 8.63 -5.80 -22.46
N PRO A 76 7.96 -4.78 -23.04
CA PRO A 76 6.90 -5.04 -24.01
C PRO A 76 7.50 -5.64 -25.28
N ALA A 77 6.92 -6.75 -25.75
CA ALA A 77 7.31 -7.35 -27.02
C ALA A 77 6.95 -6.44 -28.21
N ASP A 78 7.71 -6.57 -29.30
CA ASP A 78 7.48 -5.79 -30.52
C ASP A 78 6.06 -6.05 -31.06
N PRO A 79 5.27 -4.98 -31.28
CA PRO A 79 3.94 -5.12 -31.85
C PRO A 79 4.03 -5.57 -33.31
N GLY A 80 3.14 -6.48 -33.72
CA GLY A 80 3.06 -6.92 -35.11
C GLY A 80 1.61 -7.11 -35.57
N PRO A 81 1.30 -6.74 -36.82
CA PRO A 81 -0.02 -6.95 -37.38
C PRO A 81 -0.25 -8.43 -37.69
N VAL A 82 -1.47 -8.90 -37.41
CA VAL A 82 -1.99 -10.21 -37.82
C VAL A 82 -3.24 -9.99 -38.65
N THR A 83 -3.28 -10.60 -39.82
CA THR A 83 -4.47 -10.63 -40.69
C THR A 83 -5.43 -11.70 -40.17
N ILE A 84 -6.67 -11.32 -39.93
CA ILE A 84 -7.72 -12.19 -39.37
C ILE A 84 -8.83 -12.41 -40.40
N PRO A 85 -9.48 -13.60 -40.41
CA PRO A 85 -10.63 -13.84 -41.27
C PRO A 85 -11.75 -12.83 -40.97
N TYR A 86 -12.30 -12.22 -42.02
CA TYR A 86 -13.37 -11.22 -41.87
C TYR A 86 -14.65 -11.88 -41.33
N LEU A 87 -15.10 -11.42 -40.16
CA LEU A 87 -16.37 -11.82 -39.57
C LEU A 87 -17.35 -10.65 -39.56
N PRO A 88 -18.56 -10.80 -40.14
CA PRO A 88 -19.60 -9.78 -40.05
C PRO A 88 -20.10 -9.69 -38.61
N LYS A 89 -20.58 -8.50 -38.21
CA LYS A 89 -21.12 -8.27 -36.85
C LYS A 89 -22.31 -9.18 -36.50
N ASN A 90 -23.10 -9.56 -37.50
CA ASN A 90 -24.27 -10.42 -37.34
C ASN A 90 -23.89 -11.90 -37.59
N THR A 91 -23.03 -12.45 -36.73
CA THR A 91 -22.58 -13.85 -36.80
C THR A 91 -23.28 -14.71 -35.75
N SER A 92 -23.51 -15.98 -36.05
CA SER A 92 -24.03 -16.97 -35.08
C SER A 92 -22.96 -17.46 -34.09
N LEU A 93 -21.71 -16.98 -34.20
CA LEU A 93 -20.61 -17.39 -33.32
C LEU A 93 -20.62 -16.69 -31.95
N TRP A 94 -21.42 -15.63 -31.77
CA TRP A 94 -21.53 -14.90 -30.49
C TRP A 94 -21.99 -15.78 -29.32
N ASP A 95 -22.82 -16.79 -29.59
CA ASP A 95 -23.31 -17.72 -28.56
C ASP A 95 -22.17 -18.58 -27.96
N ARG A 96 -21.08 -18.79 -28.72
CA ARG A 96 -19.93 -19.61 -28.32
C ARG A 96 -18.70 -18.78 -27.94
N PHE A 97 -18.59 -17.57 -28.48
CA PHE A 97 -17.43 -16.69 -28.29
C PHE A 97 -17.92 -15.29 -27.92
N PRO A 98 -17.94 -14.94 -26.62
CA PRO A 98 -18.59 -13.71 -26.14
C PRO A 98 -17.90 -12.40 -26.52
N GLN A 99 -16.62 -12.42 -26.93
CA GLN A 99 -15.83 -11.20 -27.25
C GLN A 99 -15.11 -11.30 -28.60
N LEU A 100 -15.85 -11.73 -29.63
CA LEU A 100 -15.31 -11.83 -30.99
C LEU A 100 -14.90 -10.47 -31.56
N ILE A 101 -13.74 -10.45 -32.21
CA ILE A 101 -13.31 -9.31 -33.02
C ILE A 101 -14.03 -9.38 -34.36
N THR A 102 -14.98 -8.47 -34.58
CA THR A 102 -15.81 -8.41 -35.81
C THR A 102 -15.61 -7.12 -36.59
N GLY A 103 -15.86 -7.16 -37.90
CA GLY A 103 -15.79 -5.98 -38.78
C GLY A 103 -14.39 -5.41 -39.00
N ARG A 104 -13.33 -6.18 -38.72
CA ARG A 104 -11.92 -5.85 -38.96
C ARG A 104 -11.23 -7.03 -39.65
N GLU A 105 -10.24 -6.75 -40.48
CA GLU A 105 -9.43 -7.76 -41.20
C GLU A 105 -8.01 -7.87 -40.62
N ASN A 106 -7.65 -6.99 -39.70
CA ASN A 106 -6.35 -6.99 -39.05
C ASN A 106 -6.46 -6.61 -37.57
N VAL A 107 -5.54 -7.15 -36.79
CA VAL A 107 -5.37 -6.86 -35.36
C VAL A 107 -3.88 -6.69 -35.07
N ILE A 108 -3.55 -5.72 -34.23
CA ILE A 108 -2.17 -5.52 -33.78
C ILE A 108 -1.97 -6.36 -32.52
N VAL A 109 -1.10 -7.37 -32.63
CA VAL A 109 -0.75 -8.22 -31.49
C VAL A 109 0.47 -7.61 -30.80
N ARG A 110 0.31 -7.28 -29.52
CA ARG A 110 1.38 -6.81 -28.64
C ARG A 110 1.32 -7.56 -27.32
N PRO A 111 2.06 -8.68 -27.18
CA PRO A 111 2.08 -9.48 -25.95
C PRO A 111 2.35 -8.61 -24.73
N ALA A 112 1.42 -8.64 -23.81
CA ALA A 112 1.55 -8.07 -22.48
C ALA A 112 0.75 -8.91 -21.49
N ALA A 113 1.15 -8.83 -20.22
CA ALA A 113 0.45 -9.48 -19.12
C ALA A 113 0.30 -8.48 -17.96
N VAL A 114 -0.79 -8.61 -17.23
CA VAL A 114 -1.08 -7.85 -16.01
C VAL A 114 -0.59 -8.62 -14.80
N GLU A 115 -0.10 -7.94 -13.78
CA GLU A 115 0.30 -8.57 -12.52
C GLU A 115 -0.74 -8.24 -11.44
N LEU A 116 -1.50 -9.24 -10.99
CA LEU A 116 -2.54 -9.05 -9.98
C LEU A 116 -1.96 -8.83 -8.57
N ASP A 117 -0.69 -9.19 -8.33
CA ASP A 117 0.00 -8.83 -7.09
C ASP A 117 0.08 -7.32 -6.85
N ALA A 118 0.00 -6.50 -7.90
CA ALA A 118 0.09 -5.05 -7.79
C ALA A 118 -0.91 -4.49 -6.77
N ASP A 119 -2.15 -4.98 -6.82
CA ASP A 119 -3.24 -4.44 -6.00
C ASP A 119 -3.25 -5.08 -4.60
N ALA A 120 -2.85 -6.35 -4.48
CA ALA A 120 -2.63 -7.01 -3.18
C ALA A 120 -1.45 -6.38 -2.39
N VAL A 121 -0.34 -6.09 -3.05
CA VAL A 121 0.82 -5.39 -2.47
C VAL A 121 0.43 -3.98 -2.03
N ASN A 122 -0.36 -3.25 -2.84
CA ASN A 122 -0.90 -1.96 -2.46
C ASN A 122 -1.75 -2.04 -1.18
N ALA A 123 -2.62 -3.04 -1.06
CA ALA A 123 -3.45 -3.25 0.12
C ALA A 123 -2.61 -3.38 1.38
N ILE A 124 -1.50 -4.10 1.32
CA ILE A 124 -0.64 -4.38 2.49
C ILE A 124 0.21 -3.17 2.85
N VAL A 125 0.95 -2.61 1.89
CA VAL A 125 1.95 -1.55 2.16
C VAL A 125 1.27 -0.25 2.60
N ILE A 126 0.17 0.12 1.95
CA ILE A 126 -0.60 1.32 2.32
C ILE A 126 -1.24 1.15 3.69
N THR A 127 -1.87 0.00 3.96
CA THR A 127 -2.47 -0.27 5.27
C THR A 127 -1.41 -0.27 6.37
N GLY A 128 -0.25 -0.90 6.13
CA GLY A 128 0.90 -0.85 7.03
C GLY A 128 1.32 0.58 7.31
N TYR A 129 1.51 1.40 6.27
CA TYR A 129 1.86 2.81 6.45
C TYR A 129 0.81 3.59 7.26
N LEU A 130 -0.48 3.42 6.97
CA LEU A 130 -1.57 4.09 7.66
C LEU A 130 -1.71 3.69 9.14
N VAL A 131 -1.23 2.50 9.55
CA VAL A 131 -1.21 2.10 10.97
C VAL A 131 0.07 2.56 11.68
N PHE A 132 1.23 2.44 11.02
CA PHE A 132 2.52 2.78 11.62
C PHE A 132 2.68 4.28 11.91
N LEU A 133 2.07 5.11 11.07
CA LEU A 133 2.20 6.56 11.13
C LEU A 133 1.45 7.18 12.33
N PRO A 134 0.19 6.80 12.66
CA PRO A 134 -0.44 7.17 13.93
C PRO A 134 0.27 6.55 15.15
N LEU A 135 0.75 5.30 15.07
CA LEU A 135 1.49 4.68 16.17
C LEU A 135 2.76 5.45 16.52
N GLN A 136 3.48 5.95 15.52
CA GLN A 136 4.66 6.80 15.71
C GLN A 136 4.33 8.16 16.35
N CYS A 137 3.13 8.69 16.05
CA CYS A 137 2.66 9.96 16.60
C CYS A 137 2.09 9.83 18.01
N TRP A 138 1.45 8.70 18.38
CA TRP A 138 0.65 8.58 19.59
C TRP A 138 1.20 7.62 20.66
N SER A 139 2.15 6.73 20.32
CA SER A 139 2.57 5.67 21.24
C SER A 139 3.71 6.10 22.18
N ARG A 140 3.40 6.18 23.48
CA ARG A 140 4.36 6.41 24.58
C ARG A 140 5.27 5.22 24.84
N VAL A 141 4.75 4.00 24.72
CA VAL A 141 5.50 2.75 25.00
C VAL A 141 6.61 2.54 23.95
N LEU A 142 6.35 2.98 22.71
CA LEU A 142 7.30 2.83 21.60
C LEU A 142 8.28 4.01 21.49
N SER A 143 8.05 5.09 22.25
CA SER A 143 8.87 6.31 22.22
C SER A 143 9.80 6.50 23.42
N GLN A 144 9.80 5.59 24.40
CA GLN A 144 10.67 5.70 25.57
C GLN A 144 12.13 5.46 25.22
N GLU A 145 12.40 4.44 24.41
CA GLU A 145 13.77 4.11 24.01
C GLU A 145 14.12 4.76 22.67
N ARG A 146 15.26 5.45 22.60
CA ARG A 146 15.71 6.11 21.35
C ARG A 146 15.87 5.12 20.21
N ILE A 147 16.33 3.91 20.50
CA ILE A 147 16.54 2.88 19.50
C ILE A 147 15.23 2.39 18.87
N ARG A 148 14.17 2.27 19.68
CA ARG A 148 12.83 1.91 19.19
C ARG A 148 12.30 3.00 18.28
N VAL A 149 12.48 4.26 18.64
CA VAL A 149 12.10 5.40 17.81
C VAL A 149 12.78 5.31 16.43
N ILE A 150 14.09 5.05 16.38
CA ILE A 150 14.83 4.88 15.11
C ILE A 150 14.25 3.71 14.30
N LEU A 151 13.99 2.56 14.95
CA LEU A 151 13.41 1.40 14.29
C LEU A 151 12.06 1.74 13.64
N PHE A 152 11.17 2.43 14.36
CA PHE A 152 9.88 2.88 13.82
C PHE A 152 10.03 3.89 12.67
N TYR A 153 11.01 4.79 12.72
CA TYR A 153 11.30 5.68 11.58
C TYR A 153 11.74 4.89 10.34
N LEU A 154 12.61 3.89 10.50
CA LEU A 154 13.07 3.06 9.39
C LEU A 154 11.92 2.27 8.77
N TRP A 155 11.06 1.66 9.60
CA TRP A 155 9.83 1.01 9.11
C TRP A 155 8.91 1.98 8.38
N ASN A 156 8.66 3.17 8.94
CA ASN A 156 7.82 4.17 8.28
C ASN A 156 8.40 4.64 6.94
N ILE A 157 9.71 4.88 6.86
CA ILE A 157 10.37 5.27 5.60
C ILE A 157 10.25 4.14 4.56
N LEU A 158 10.48 2.89 4.97
CA LEU A 158 10.36 1.73 4.11
C LEU A 158 8.94 1.60 3.54
N MET A 159 7.91 1.68 4.39
CA MET A 159 6.51 1.57 3.97
C MET A 159 6.08 2.76 3.11
N PHE A 160 6.53 3.97 3.44
CA PHE A 160 6.23 5.16 2.65
C PHE A 160 6.81 5.06 1.24
N ALA A 161 8.10 4.74 1.12
CA ALA A 161 8.75 4.54 -0.16
C ALA A 161 8.11 3.37 -0.94
N GLY A 162 7.80 2.26 -0.26
CA GLY A 162 7.07 1.13 -0.85
C GLY A 162 5.69 1.52 -1.37
N SER A 163 4.95 2.36 -0.64
CA SER A 163 3.61 2.82 -1.04
C SER A 163 3.65 3.68 -2.30
N ILE A 164 4.65 4.55 -2.43
CA ILE A 164 4.85 5.36 -3.64
C ILE A 164 5.13 4.43 -4.84
N CYS A 165 6.02 3.45 -4.66
CA CYS A 165 6.35 2.51 -5.71
C CYS A 165 5.14 1.64 -6.10
N ALA A 166 4.38 1.14 -5.13
CA ALA A 166 3.20 0.32 -5.40
C ALA A 166 2.09 1.10 -6.14
N LEU A 167 1.93 2.39 -5.84
CA LEU A 167 1.00 3.27 -6.57
C LEU A 167 1.45 3.54 -8.02
N ILE A 168 2.74 3.80 -8.23
CA ILE A 168 3.32 4.00 -9.58
C ILE A 168 3.13 2.72 -10.41
N TYR A 169 3.43 1.56 -9.82
CA TYR A 169 3.31 0.28 -10.51
C TYR A 169 1.86 -0.06 -10.86
N SER A 170 0.91 0.06 -9.92
CA SER A 170 -0.51 -0.19 -10.18
C SER A 170 -1.09 0.76 -11.24
N SER A 171 -0.62 2.02 -11.29
CA SER A 171 -0.99 2.92 -12.40
C SER A 171 -0.45 2.45 -13.75
N THR A 172 0.69 1.76 -13.78
CA THR A 172 1.31 1.25 -15.02
C THR A 172 0.63 -0.04 -15.46
N ALA A 173 0.38 -0.96 -14.52
CA ALA A 173 -0.30 -2.24 -14.76
C ALA A 173 -1.70 -2.03 -15.38
N LYS A 174 -2.44 -1.00 -14.96
CA LYS A 174 -3.78 -0.68 -15.49
C LYS A 174 -3.79 -0.15 -16.93
N ASN A 175 -2.65 0.28 -17.47
CA ASN A 175 -2.55 0.76 -18.84
C ASN A 175 -2.18 -0.34 -19.85
N THR A 176 -2.21 -1.60 -19.41
CA THR A 176 -1.97 -2.75 -20.28
C THR A 176 -3.15 -2.95 -21.22
N PRO A 177 -2.91 -3.09 -22.54
CA PRO A 177 -4.00 -3.28 -23.50
C PRO A 177 -4.56 -4.70 -23.43
N THR A 178 -5.84 -4.84 -23.79
CA THR A 178 -6.45 -6.16 -24.02
C THR A 178 -5.67 -6.91 -25.10
N GLN A 179 -5.54 -8.22 -24.89
CA GLN A 179 -4.79 -9.11 -25.75
C GLN A 179 -5.74 -9.81 -26.73
N SER A 180 -5.16 -10.40 -27.78
CA SER A 180 -5.92 -11.16 -28.77
C SER A 180 -5.57 -12.62 -28.66
N MET A 181 -6.60 -13.43 -28.47
CA MET A 181 -6.59 -14.88 -28.45
C MET A 181 -7.08 -15.38 -29.81
N PHE A 182 -6.42 -16.39 -30.37
CA PHE A 182 -6.84 -17.01 -31.63
C PHE A 182 -7.31 -18.43 -31.37
N CYS A 183 -8.50 -18.80 -31.82
CA CYS A 183 -9.10 -20.11 -31.52
C CYS A 183 -9.68 -20.75 -32.78
N TYR A 184 -9.87 -22.08 -32.75
CA TYR A 184 -10.69 -22.76 -33.74
C TYR A 184 -12.18 -22.42 -33.57
N PRO A 185 -12.95 -22.20 -34.65
CA PRO A 185 -14.36 -21.83 -34.57
C PRO A 185 -15.28 -22.94 -34.04
N ASP A 186 -14.84 -24.20 -34.15
CA ASP A 186 -15.64 -25.38 -33.79
C ASP A 186 -15.54 -25.75 -32.31
N LEU A 187 -14.46 -25.32 -31.65
CA LEU A 187 -14.14 -25.65 -30.27
C LEU A 187 -14.13 -24.36 -29.44
N PRO A 188 -15.13 -24.14 -28.54
CA PRO A 188 -15.10 -22.98 -27.67
C PRO A 188 -13.92 -23.09 -26.68
N PRO A 189 -13.24 -21.97 -26.37
CA PRO A 189 -12.22 -21.94 -25.33
C PRO A 189 -12.83 -22.29 -23.98
N PHE A 190 -12.00 -22.79 -23.06
CA PHE A 190 -12.32 -22.72 -21.65
C PHE A 190 -12.39 -21.26 -21.21
N ASP A 191 -13.16 -20.98 -20.15
CA ASP A 191 -13.19 -19.63 -19.60
C ASP A 191 -11.76 -19.20 -19.21
N GLU A 192 -11.01 -20.08 -18.55
CA GLU A 192 -9.64 -19.86 -18.09
C GLU A 192 -8.69 -20.95 -18.59
N SER A 193 -7.51 -20.55 -19.06
CA SER A 193 -6.46 -21.46 -19.54
C SER A 193 -5.09 -21.04 -19.00
N SER A 194 -4.33 -21.99 -18.45
CA SER A 194 -2.97 -21.79 -17.94
C SER A 194 -1.90 -22.04 -19.01
N SER A 195 -0.77 -21.34 -18.90
CA SER A 195 0.40 -21.52 -19.76
C SER A 195 1.24 -22.74 -19.35
N ASP A 196 1.52 -23.65 -20.27
CA ASP A 196 2.56 -24.69 -20.07
C ASP A 196 3.98 -24.18 -20.38
N GLY A 197 4.13 -22.87 -20.60
CA GLY A 197 5.37 -22.20 -20.98
C GLY A 197 5.47 -21.92 -22.47
N TRP A 198 6.40 -21.04 -22.85
CA TRP A 198 6.56 -20.60 -24.24
C TRP A 198 7.64 -21.39 -24.98
N GLN A 199 7.30 -21.96 -26.14
CA GLN A 199 8.27 -22.59 -27.03
C GLN A 199 8.66 -21.64 -28.17
N ALA A 200 9.97 -21.50 -28.42
CA ALA A 200 10.49 -20.64 -29.48
C ALA A 200 10.02 -21.06 -30.89
N SER A 201 9.66 -22.34 -31.08
CA SER A 201 9.10 -22.89 -32.32
C SER A 201 7.77 -22.25 -32.73
N TRP A 202 7.00 -21.71 -31.77
CA TRP A 202 5.73 -21.04 -32.05
C TRP A 202 5.94 -19.65 -32.69
N ARG A 203 7.13 -19.05 -32.56
CA ARG A 203 7.52 -17.80 -33.23
C ARG A 203 8.43 -18.08 -34.42
N THR A 204 7.88 -18.18 -35.62
CA THR A 204 8.68 -18.50 -36.82
C THR A 204 9.38 -17.27 -37.40
N SER A 205 8.64 -16.18 -37.63
CA SER A 205 9.18 -14.94 -38.22
C SER A 205 8.37 -13.71 -37.80
N THR A 206 7.14 -13.60 -38.27
CA THR A 206 6.17 -12.55 -37.93
C THR A 206 4.99 -13.16 -37.18
N TRP A 207 4.29 -12.34 -36.38
CA TRP A 207 3.06 -12.78 -35.70
C TRP A 207 2.04 -13.33 -36.70
N ASN A 208 1.91 -12.70 -37.88
CA ASN A 208 1.02 -13.17 -38.93
C ASN A 208 1.38 -14.59 -39.39
N ASN A 209 2.65 -14.82 -39.77
CA ASN A 209 3.09 -16.12 -40.24
C ASN A 209 2.95 -17.19 -39.16
N SER A 210 3.26 -16.86 -37.91
CA SER A 210 3.09 -17.77 -36.77
C SER A 210 1.65 -18.22 -36.61
N VAL A 211 0.70 -17.29 -36.48
CA VAL A 211 -0.73 -17.61 -36.30
C VAL A 211 -1.23 -18.45 -37.46
N TRP A 212 -1.00 -18.01 -38.70
CA TRP A 212 -1.45 -18.76 -39.88
C TRP A 212 -0.80 -20.15 -39.99
N SER A 213 0.47 -20.31 -39.61
CA SER A 213 1.15 -21.60 -39.64
C SER A 213 0.60 -22.59 -38.61
N ILE A 214 0.21 -22.12 -37.42
CA ILE A 214 -0.37 -22.96 -36.36
C ILE A 214 -1.72 -23.52 -36.82
N PHE A 215 -2.60 -22.66 -37.35
CA PHE A 215 -3.96 -23.08 -37.75
C PHE A 215 -4.01 -23.78 -39.12
N SER A 216 -2.97 -23.66 -39.96
CA SER A 216 -2.89 -24.39 -41.23
C SER A 216 -2.20 -25.75 -41.11
N ASN A 217 -1.37 -25.96 -40.08
CA ASN A 217 -0.63 -27.21 -39.89
C ASN A 217 -1.09 -27.97 -38.63
N VAL A 218 -1.82 -29.07 -38.85
CA VAL A 218 -2.38 -29.93 -37.80
C VAL A 218 -1.30 -30.47 -36.85
N THR A 219 -0.08 -30.75 -37.32
CA THR A 219 0.99 -31.27 -36.44
C THR A 219 1.48 -30.22 -35.46
N LEU A 220 1.55 -28.96 -35.89
CA LEU A 220 2.04 -27.85 -35.08
C LEU A 220 0.97 -27.42 -34.08
N TRP A 221 -0.31 -27.45 -34.48
CA TRP A 221 -1.42 -27.32 -33.55
C TRP A 221 -1.45 -28.45 -32.50
N GLY A 222 -1.25 -29.71 -32.91
CA GLY A 222 -1.19 -30.83 -31.97
C GLY A 222 -0.05 -30.71 -30.93
N GLN A 223 1.02 -29.98 -31.25
CA GLN A 223 2.10 -29.66 -30.32
C GLN A 223 1.77 -28.51 -29.36
N LEU A 224 0.82 -27.63 -29.70
CA LEU A 224 0.37 -26.56 -28.82
C LEU A 224 -0.32 -27.13 -27.58
N GLY A 225 -1.04 -28.25 -27.73
CA GLY A 225 -1.73 -28.92 -26.64
C GLY A 225 -2.98 -28.19 -26.11
N ASP A 226 -3.33 -27.05 -26.71
CA ASP A 226 -4.45 -26.19 -26.31
C ASP A 226 -5.38 -25.85 -27.50
N ILE A 227 -6.60 -25.45 -27.20
CA ILE A 227 -7.66 -25.08 -28.15
C ILE A 227 -7.33 -23.74 -28.83
N CYS A 228 -6.67 -22.84 -28.10
CA CYS A 228 -6.38 -21.49 -28.53
C CYS A 228 -4.90 -21.15 -28.47
N PHE A 229 -4.45 -20.34 -29.41
CA PHE A 229 -3.12 -19.76 -29.43
C PHE A 229 -3.13 -18.38 -28.79
N ASN A 230 -2.35 -18.23 -27.72
CA ASN A 230 -2.27 -17.03 -26.90
C ASN A 230 -0.88 -16.37 -27.01
N PRO A 231 -0.72 -15.31 -27.83
CA PRO A 231 0.54 -14.58 -28.00
C PRO A 231 1.13 -14.03 -26.69
N CYS A 232 0.29 -13.75 -25.70
CA CYS A 232 0.71 -13.20 -24.42
C CYS A 232 1.56 -14.16 -23.56
N PHE A 233 1.53 -15.47 -23.83
CA PHE A 233 2.42 -16.43 -23.18
C PHE A 233 3.91 -16.20 -23.49
N ASN A 234 4.23 -15.44 -24.54
CA ASN A 234 5.59 -14.99 -24.84
C ASN A 234 6.07 -13.83 -23.95
N SER A 235 5.25 -13.33 -23.03
CA SER A 235 5.66 -12.29 -22.09
C SER A 235 6.43 -12.90 -20.90
N SER A 236 7.21 -12.07 -20.22
CA SER A 236 7.88 -12.45 -18.99
C SER A 236 7.85 -11.28 -18.00
N GLN A 237 7.83 -11.63 -16.71
CA GLN A 237 7.84 -10.69 -15.61
C GLN A 237 8.86 -11.14 -14.57
N ILE A 238 9.53 -10.18 -13.93
CA ILE A 238 10.48 -10.49 -12.86
C ILE A 238 9.75 -11.17 -11.69
N LEU A 239 10.41 -12.14 -11.05
CA LEU A 239 9.84 -12.96 -9.96
C LEU A 239 8.72 -13.93 -10.37
N ARG A 240 8.33 -13.97 -11.65
CA ARG A 240 7.32 -14.88 -12.19
C ARG A 240 7.93 -15.86 -13.19
N GLN A 241 7.38 -17.07 -13.22
CA GLN A 241 7.67 -18.04 -14.27
C GLN A 241 6.65 -17.90 -15.40
N GLN A 242 7.04 -18.14 -16.64
CA GLN A 242 6.11 -18.07 -17.78
C GLN A 242 4.97 -19.10 -17.72
N THR A 243 5.18 -20.19 -16.98
CA THR A 243 4.18 -21.24 -16.72
C THR A 243 3.09 -20.82 -15.72
N SER A 244 3.31 -19.75 -14.95
CA SER A 244 2.30 -19.20 -14.03
C SER A 244 1.34 -18.21 -14.69
N LEU A 245 1.46 -18.00 -16.00
CA LEU A 245 0.62 -17.05 -16.73
C LEU A 245 -0.72 -17.71 -17.07
N GLU A 246 -1.80 -16.99 -16.82
CA GLU A 246 -3.16 -17.42 -17.12
C GLU A 246 -3.82 -16.46 -18.12
N VAL A 247 -4.70 -17.02 -18.93
CA VAL A 247 -5.50 -16.27 -19.90
C VAL A 247 -6.95 -16.49 -19.57
N TRP A 248 -7.67 -15.39 -19.47
CA TRP A 248 -9.11 -15.37 -19.29
C TRP A 248 -9.77 -14.74 -20.50
N VAL A 249 -10.79 -15.43 -21.01
CA VAL A 249 -11.67 -14.89 -22.03
C VAL A 249 -12.36 -13.67 -21.44
N ALA A 250 -12.22 -12.50 -22.08
CA ALA A 250 -13.01 -11.35 -21.66
C ALA A 250 -14.50 -11.77 -21.79
N THR A 251 -15.26 -11.77 -20.71
CA THR A 251 -16.71 -12.05 -20.78
C THR A 251 -17.47 -10.74 -20.66
N SER A 252 -18.65 -10.63 -21.26
CA SER A 252 -19.52 -9.45 -21.09
C SER A 252 -19.92 -9.17 -19.62
N ARG A 253 -19.67 -10.10 -18.69
CA ARG A 253 -19.91 -9.94 -17.24
C ARG A 253 -18.65 -9.59 -16.45
N SER A 254 -17.48 -9.75 -17.04
CA SER A 254 -16.21 -9.41 -16.44
C SER A 254 -15.63 -8.20 -17.18
N GLU A 255 -15.81 -7.05 -16.56
CA GLU A 255 -15.16 -5.78 -16.92
C GLU A 255 -15.58 -5.14 -18.25
N LEU A 256 -16.71 -4.41 -18.20
CA LEU A 256 -16.82 -3.01 -18.67
C LEU A 256 -18.26 -2.49 -18.74
N ASP A 257 -19.29 -3.30 -18.43
CA ASP A 257 -20.67 -2.80 -18.34
C ASP A 257 -21.43 -3.35 -17.12
N HIS A 258 -21.96 -2.42 -16.34
CA HIS A 258 -22.51 -2.62 -15.01
C HIS A 258 -23.85 -3.37 -15.00
N PRO A 259 -24.14 -4.13 -13.93
CA PRO A 259 -25.47 -3.94 -13.33
C PRO A 259 -25.50 -4.19 -11.81
N HIS A 260 -25.07 -3.27 -10.94
CA HIS A 260 -25.67 -3.08 -9.59
C HIS A 260 -25.51 -1.63 -9.11
N SER A 261 -26.64 -0.92 -8.95
CA SER A 261 -26.73 0.55 -8.78
C SER A 261 -26.14 1.12 -7.47
N PHE A 262 -25.75 0.29 -6.51
CA PHE A 262 -25.17 0.75 -5.25
C PHE A 262 -23.62 0.89 -5.32
N TRP A 263 -22.95 -0.03 -6.01
CA TRP A 263 -21.48 -0.13 -6.04
C TRP A 263 -20.79 0.78 -7.07
N ASN A 264 -21.52 1.27 -8.08
CA ASN A 264 -21.00 2.32 -8.97
C ASN A 264 -20.60 3.58 -8.20
N LYS A 265 -21.28 3.88 -7.09
CA LYS A 265 -20.90 5.01 -6.22
C LYS A 265 -19.58 4.76 -5.47
N PHE A 266 -19.26 3.49 -5.21
CA PHE A 266 -18.02 3.05 -4.56
C PHE A 266 -16.85 2.91 -5.56
N ILE A 267 -17.08 2.53 -6.82
CA ILE A 267 -16.07 2.57 -7.88
C ILE A 267 -15.69 4.03 -8.21
N TYR A 268 -16.66 4.96 -8.23
CA TYR A 268 -16.38 6.41 -8.30
C TYR A 268 -15.64 6.96 -7.06
N SER A 269 -15.46 6.17 -5.99
CA SER A 269 -14.73 6.58 -4.78
C SER A 269 -13.20 6.56 -4.91
N ARG A 270 -12.62 5.94 -5.95
CA ARG A 270 -11.15 5.79 -6.11
C ARG A 270 -10.41 7.12 -5.91
N ARG A 271 -10.86 8.19 -6.58
CA ARG A 271 -10.26 9.53 -6.45
C ARG A 271 -10.42 10.09 -5.03
N TYR A 272 -11.56 9.85 -4.39
CA TYR A 272 -11.83 10.31 -3.03
C TYR A 272 -10.97 9.57 -2.00
N ILE A 273 -10.82 8.25 -2.11
CA ILE A 273 -10.01 7.44 -1.20
C ILE A 273 -8.53 7.82 -1.28
N TYR A 274 -7.97 7.96 -2.48
CA TYR A 274 -6.59 8.42 -2.63
C TYR A 274 -6.39 9.87 -2.19
N SER A 275 -7.37 10.75 -2.40
CA SER A 275 -7.31 12.13 -1.88
C SER A 275 -7.34 12.14 -0.35
N LEU A 276 -8.20 11.32 0.24
CA LEU A 276 -8.34 11.16 1.68
C LEU A 276 -7.05 10.59 2.31
N LEU A 277 -6.44 9.61 1.64
CA LEU A 277 -5.11 9.09 1.98
C LEU A 277 -4.05 10.20 1.92
N GLY A 278 -4.00 10.97 0.83
CA GLY A 278 -3.09 12.10 0.70
C GLY A 278 -3.24 13.12 1.83
N VAL A 279 -4.46 13.48 2.19
CA VAL A 279 -4.76 14.37 3.32
C VAL A 279 -4.25 13.78 4.64
N THR A 280 -4.47 12.49 4.91
CA THR A 280 -3.94 11.87 6.14
C THR A 280 -2.43 11.86 6.22
N VAL A 281 -1.76 11.58 5.11
CA VAL A 281 -0.29 11.57 5.05
C VAL A 281 0.25 12.98 5.30
N ILE A 282 -0.31 13.99 4.64
CA ILE A 282 0.08 15.40 4.83
C ILE A 282 -0.13 15.83 6.30
N LEU A 283 -1.29 15.56 6.88
CA LEU A 283 -1.58 15.92 8.27
C LEU A 283 -0.59 15.30 9.25
N ASN A 284 -0.28 14.02 9.08
CA ASN A 284 0.65 13.33 9.99
C ASN A 284 2.12 13.70 9.74
N ILE A 285 2.52 14.01 8.50
CA ILE A 285 3.84 14.59 8.23
C ILE A 285 3.96 15.95 8.93
N ILE A 286 2.94 16.81 8.88
CA ILE A 286 2.95 18.09 9.61
C ILE A 286 3.12 17.85 11.12
N LEU A 287 2.43 16.86 11.69
CA LEU A 287 2.56 16.49 13.11
C LEU A 287 3.97 15.97 13.43
N LEU A 288 4.56 15.10 12.60
CA LEU A 288 5.92 14.60 12.76
C LEU A 288 6.95 15.73 12.65
N VAL A 289 6.81 16.62 11.67
CA VAL A 289 7.70 17.77 11.47
C VAL A 289 7.62 18.73 12.65
N SER A 290 6.42 18.97 13.19
CA SER A 290 6.23 19.80 14.39
C SER A 290 6.95 19.26 15.64
N ARG A 291 7.27 17.96 15.67
CA ARG A 291 8.04 17.31 16.74
C ARG A 291 9.55 17.51 16.59
N PHE A 292 10.05 17.60 15.37
CA PHE A 292 11.50 17.76 15.10
C PHE A 292 11.95 19.21 15.19
N PHE A 293 11.12 20.17 14.79
CA PHE A 293 11.48 21.57 14.93
C PHE A 293 11.44 21.98 16.41
N PRO A 294 12.46 22.70 16.92
CA PRO A 294 12.53 23.19 18.30
C PRO A 294 11.58 24.37 18.54
N TYR A 295 10.36 24.25 18.06
CA TYR A 295 9.27 25.09 18.48
C TYR A 295 8.84 24.60 19.85
N ARG A 296 9.07 25.42 20.88
CA ARG A 296 8.61 25.18 22.25
C ARG A 296 7.09 25.39 22.31
N SER A 297 6.34 24.58 21.56
CA SER A 297 4.89 24.56 21.58
C SER A 297 4.44 24.23 23.00
N ARG A 298 3.41 24.92 23.47
CA ARG A 298 2.90 24.75 24.85
C ARG A 298 2.12 23.45 25.02
N ILE A 299 1.86 22.75 23.91
CA ILE A 299 1.09 21.53 23.87
C ILE A 299 2.05 20.34 23.94
N PRO A 300 1.95 19.47 24.95
CA PRO A 300 2.66 18.20 24.94
C PRO A 300 2.06 17.32 23.83
N SER A 301 2.59 17.46 22.62
CA SER A 301 2.16 16.72 21.41
C SER A 301 2.35 15.20 21.50
N VAL A 302 2.95 14.73 22.59
CA VAL A 302 3.40 13.35 22.79
C VAL A 302 2.30 12.47 23.40
N GLN A 303 1.22 13.03 23.95
CA GLN A 303 0.32 12.26 24.84
C GLN A 303 -1.16 12.64 24.69
N MET A 304 -1.94 11.85 23.96
CA MET A 304 -3.40 12.06 23.81
C MET A 304 -4.15 12.04 25.15
N VAL A 305 -3.79 11.12 26.05
CA VAL A 305 -4.39 11.03 27.39
C VAL A 305 -4.02 12.25 28.25
N VAL A 306 -2.83 12.81 28.05
CA VAL A 306 -2.40 13.98 28.81
C VAL A 306 -2.97 15.26 28.22
N VAL A 307 -3.12 15.38 26.89
CA VAL A 307 -3.91 16.45 26.28
C VAL A 307 -5.35 16.44 26.81
N TRP A 308 -5.98 15.26 26.93
CA TRP A 308 -7.34 15.17 27.47
C TRP A 308 -7.39 15.45 28.98
N ARG A 309 -6.41 14.97 29.76
CA ARG A 309 -6.31 15.18 31.21
C ARG A 309 -6.00 16.65 31.55
N GLU A 310 -5.10 17.27 30.80
CA GLU A 310 -4.65 18.66 30.95
C GLU A 310 -5.46 19.65 30.13
N ARG A 311 -6.58 19.23 29.52
CA ARG A 311 -7.42 20.09 28.66
C ARG A 311 -7.78 21.43 29.32
N LYS A 312 -8.00 21.43 30.64
CA LYS A 312 -8.28 22.64 31.40
C LYS A 312 -7.05 23.56 31.49
N ALA A 313 -5.87 22.99 31.73
CA ALA A 313 -4.60 23.72 31.79
C ALA A 313 -4.18 24.27 30.41
N ILE A 314 -4.42 23.49 29.35
CA ILE A 314 -4.21 23.93 27.96
C ILE A 314 -5.18 25.09 27.64
N TRP A 315 -6.46 24.96 28.01
CA TRP A 315 -7.45 26.01 27.81
C TRP A 315 -7.15 27.29 28.60
N THR A 316 -6.67 27.18 29.84
CA THR A 316 -6.23 28.35 30.62
C THR A 316 -5.01 29.01 29.98
N SER A 317 -4.04 28.23 29.49
CA SER A 317 -2.87 28.77 28.80
C SER A 317 -3.22 29.49 27.49
N PHE A 318 -4.18 28.95 26.71
CA PHE A 318 -4.71 29.64 25.53
C PHE A 318 -5.45 30.93 25.91
N ARG A 319 -6.32 30.87 26.92
CA ARG A 319 -7.06 32.04 27.42
C ARG A 319 -6.12 33.15 27.90
N GLU A 320 -5.08 32.79 28.63
CA GLU A 320 -4.02 33.73 29.05
C GLU A 320 -3.27 34.33 27.86
N GLY A 321 -2.95 33.52 26.85
CA GLY A 321 -2.36 34.00 25.60
C GLY A 321 -3.26 34.99 24.85
N PHE A 322 -4.56 34.71 24.75
CA PHE A 322 -5.55 35.63 24.17
C PHE A 322 -5.71 36.91 24.99
N CYS A 323 -5.70 36.84 26.31
CA CYS A 323 -5.72 38.02 27.18
C CYS A 323 -4.48 38.91 26.97
N LEU A 324 -3.29 38.30 26.90
CA LEU A 324 -2.03 39.02 26.64
C LEU A 324 -2.00 39.65 25.24
N LEU A 325 -2.55 38.95 24.23
CA LEU A 325 -2.70 39.49 22.88
C LEU A 325 -3.66 40.68 22.85
N LYS A 326 -4.78 40.60 23.58
CA LYS A 326 -5.77 41.69 23.71
C LYS A 326 -5.17 42.92 24.40
N GLU A 327 -4.37 42.72 25.44
CA GLU A 327 -3.66 43.80 26.14
C GLU A 327 -2.66 44.52 25.22
N LEU A 328 -1.87 43.76 24.46
CA LEU A 328 -0.95 44.30 23.45
C LEU A 328 -1.68 45.01 22.29
N ALA A 329 -2.89 44.58 21.93
CA ALA A 329 -3.72 45.23 20.92
C ALA A 329 -4.29 46.56 21.43
N CYS A 330 -4.85 46.59 22.65
CA CYS A 330 -5.41 47.82 23.25
C CYS A 330 -4.36 48.90 23.50
N GLN A 331 -3.11 48.53 23.73
CA GLN A 331 -2.01 49.48 23.91
C GLN A 331 -1.67 50.26 22.61
N ASN A 332 -2.11 49.77 21.44
CA ASN A 332 -1.99 50.48 20.16
C ASN A 332 -3.10 51.52 19.92
N ASP A 333 -4.24 51.41 20.61
CA ASP A 333 -5.43 52.24 20.37
C ASP A 333 -5.48 53.53 21.23
N ILE A 334 -4.45 53.82 22.03
CA ILE A 334 -4.38 55.08 22.79
C ILE A 334 -4.11 56.24 21.80
N PRO A 335 -4.99 57.26 21.68
CA PRO A 335 -4.77 58.38 20.79
C PRO A 335 -3.68 59.29 21.37
N SER A 336 -2.42 59.09 20.97
CA SER A 336 -1.29 59.82 21.55
C SER A 336 -1.01 61.14 20.81
N ARG A 337 -1.15 62.23 21.58
CA ARG A 337 -0.81 63.61 21.25
C ARG A 337 0.71 63.76 21.42
N LYS A 338 1.43 63.98 20.31
CA LYS A 338 2.84 64.44 20.13
C LYS A 338 3.96 63.80 21.01
N ILE A 339 4.92 63.11 20.37
CA ILE A 339 6.38 63.45 20.32
C ILE A 339 7.22 62.26 19.77
N SER A 340 7.93 62.55 18.67
CA SER A 340 9.18 62.05 18.05
C SER A 340 9.89 60.70 18.38
N THR A 341 9.59 59.94 19.43
CA THR A 341 10.34 58.68 19.75
C THR A 341 9.58 57.39 19.38
N TRP A 342 8.39 57.53 18.78
CA TRP A 342 7.40 56.45 18.64
C TRP A 342 7.67 55.42 17.53
N HIS A 343 8.45 55.76 16.50
CA HIS A 343 8.69 54.84 15.36
C HIS A 343 9.52 53.60 15.74
N ARG A 344 10.44 53.71 16.72
CA ARG A 344 11.26 52.57 17.18
C ARG A 344 10.47 51.63 18.10
N CYS A 345 9.53 52.16 18.88
CA CYS A 345 8.67 51.36 19.76
C CYS A 345 7.56 50.63 18.98
N ARG A 346 7.00 51.25 17.94
CA ARG A 346 5.97 50.67 17.06
C ARG A 346 6.46 49.43 16.31
N SER A 347 7.72 49.41 15.85
CA SER A 347 8.28 48.23 15.18
C SER A 347 8.55 47.08 16.16
N ILE A 348 9.04 47.38 17.37
CA ILE A 348 9.32 46.38 18.42
C ILE A 348 8.02 45.79 18.96
N LEU A 349 6.99 46.61 19.20
CA LEU A 349 5.67 46.16 19.64
C LEU A 349 4.96 45.34 18.56
N SER A 350 5.04 45.75 17.28
CA SER A 350 4.52 44.94 16.16
C SER A 350 5.20 43.59 16.01
N ARG A 351 6.52 43.51 16.25
CA ARG A 351 7.27 42.23 16.20
C ARG A 351 6.92 41.32 17.37
N ARG A 352 6.76 41.85 18.59
CA ARG A 352 6.33 41.07 19.76
C ARG A 352 4.89 40.56 19.60
N PHE A 353 3.98 41.42 19.16
CA PHE A 353 2.60 41.06 18.85
C PHE A 353 2.51 40.00 17.74
N ALA A 354 3.20 40.21 16.61
CA ALA A 354 3.23 39.24 15.52
C ALA A 354 3.81 37.89 15.94
N LYS A 355 4.85 37.88 16.79
CA LYS A 355 5.46 36.66 17.31
C LYS A 355 4.50 35.86 18.19
N GLU A 356 3.78 36.51 19.11
CA GLU A 356 2.81 35.83 19.97
C GLU A 356 1.55 35.40 19.21
N CYS A 357 1.10 36.19 18.22
CA CYS A 357 0.02 35.79 17.32
C CYS A 357 0.41 34.55 16.49
N LEU A 358 1.62 34.52 15.94
CA LEU A 358 2.14 33.37 15.18
C LEU A 358 2.24 32.12 16.07
N ARG A 359 2.62 32.29 17.34
CA ARG A 359 2.64 31.21 18.34
C ARG A 359 1.28 30.62 18.63
N LEU A 360 0.30 31.46 18.91
CA LEU A 360 -1.07 31.01 19.18
C LEU A 360 -1.70 30.34 17.95
N LEU A 361 -1.46 30.87 16.76
CA LEU A 361 -1.92 30.25 15.51
C LEU A 361 -1.25 28.89 15.29
N ALA A 362 0.07 28.78 15.48
CA ALA A 362 0.79 27.52 15.35
C ALA A 362 0.29 26.46 16.35
N ASP A 363 0.15 26.82 17.63
CA ASP A 363 -0.35 25.90 18.66
C ASP A 363 -1.81 25.48 18.38
N SER A 364 -2.66 26.41 17.93
CA SER A 364 -4.04 26.09 17.54
C SER A 364 -4.12 25.18 16.31
N LEU A 365 -3.27 25.41 15.30
CA LEU A 365 -3.22 24.57 14.10
C LEU A 365 -2.71 23.16 14.42
N ILE A 366 -1.71 23.03 15.31
CA ILE A 366 -1.22 21.73 15.78
C ILE A 366 -2.34 20.98 16.51
N LEU A 367 -3.09 21.65 17.40
CA LEU A 367 -4.20 21.03 18.13
C LEU A 367 -5.32 20.55 17.20
N ILE A 368 -5.73 21.39 16.25
CA ILE A 368 -6.76 21.05 15.25
C ILE A 368 -6.27 19.92 14.36
N GLY A 369 -5.03 19.98 13.87
CA GLY A 369 -4.42 18.92 13.05
C GLY A 369 -4.32 17.60 13.79
N LEU A 370 -4.03 17.61 15.09
CA LEU A 370 -3.99 16.42 15.94
C LEU A 370 -5.40 15.83 16.13
N LEU A 371 -6.42 16.65 16.38
CA LEU A 371 -7.82 16.20 16.48
C LEU A 371 -8.34 15.63 15.16
N LEU A 372 -8.05 16.30 14.04
CA LEU A 372 -8.40 15.83 12.72
C LEU A 372 -7.68 14.52 12.38
N SER A 373 -6.38 14.40 12.68
CA SER A 373 -5.64 13.15 12.45
C SER A 373 -6.24 11.98 13.26
N ILE A 374 -6.69 12.23 14.50
CA ILE A 374 -7.31 11.20 15.35
C ILE A 374 -8.59 10.64 14.75
N ILE A 375 -9.43 11.48 14.16
CA ILE A 375 -10.71 11.05 13.61
C ILE A 375 -10.53 10.52 12.20
N ILE A 376 -9.76 11.23 11.38
CA ILE A 376 -9.62 10.95 9.96
C ILE A 376 -8.79 9.68 9.77
N SER A 377 -7.62 9.52 10.40
CA SER A 377 -6.71 8.37 10.15
C SER A 377 -7.34 6.97 10.35
N PRO A 378 -8.08 6.66 11.44
CA PRO A 378 -8.72 5.36 11.55
C PRO A 378 -9.88 5.19 10.56
N LEU A 379 -10.59 6.27 10.23
CA LEU A 379 -11.66 6.23 9.23
C LEU A 379 -11.09 5.96 7.83
N THR A 380 -9.96 6.58 7.47
CA THR A 380 -9.29 6.33 6.19
C THR A 380 -8.77 4.91 6.10
N LEU A 381 -8.19 4.39 7.19
CA LEU A 381 -7.73 3.00 7.26
C LEU A 381 -8.88 2.03 6.94
N VAL A 382 -10.01 2.15 7.65
CA VAL A 382 -11.16 1.26 7.46
C VAL A 382 -11.75 1.41 6.06
N ALA A 383 -11.93 2.66 5.60
CA ALA A 383 -12.45 2.92 4.26
C ALA A 383 -11.55 2.35 3.16
N PHE A 384 -10.23 2.49 3.32
CA PHE A 384 -9.25 1.97 2.37
C PHE A 384 -9.24 0.44 2.35
N VAL A 385 -9.17 -0.22 3.51
CA VAL A 385 -9.15 -1.70 3.60
C VAL A 385 -10.42 -2.30 3.00
N VAL A 386 -11.60 -1.76 3.35
CA VAL A 386 -12.88 -2.25 2.81
C VAL A 386 -12.94 -2.05 1.29
N TRP A 387 -12.48 -0.91 0.79
CA TRP A 387 -12.48 -0.63 -0.64
C TRP A 387 -11.51 -1.52 -1.42
N ILE A 388 -10.27 -1.67 -0.96
CA ILE A 388 -9.24 -2.43 -1.69
C ILE A 388 -9.54 -3.94 -1.69
N GLU A 389 -10.05 -4.50 -0.58
CA GLU A 389 -10.45 -5.92 -0.55
C GLU A 389 -11.68 -6.18 -1.42
N TRP A 390 -12.65 -5.26 -1.43
CA TRP A 390 -13.76 -5.35 -2.36
C TRP A 390 -13.28 -5.24 -3.81
N TYR A 391 -12.33 -4.35 -4.10
CA TYR A 391 -11.75 -4.22 -5.43
C TYR A 391 -11.06 -5.52 -5.86
N ILE A 392 -10.15 -6.05 -5.04
CA ILE A 392 -9.42 -7.30 -5.33
C ILE A 392 -10.37 -8.49 -5.52
N HIS A 393 -11.45 -8.58 -4.74
CA HIS A 393 -12.42 -9.67 -4.87
C HIS A 393 -13.20 -9.67 -6.19
N ASN A 394 -13.31 -8.51 -6.85
CA ASN A 394 -14.06 -8.36 -8.11
C ASN A 394 -13.16 -8.25 -9.36
N ASP A 395 -11.84 -8.12 -9.22
CA ASP A 395 -10.87 -7.88 -10.31
C ASP A 395 -10.46 -9.16 -11.08
N GLY A 396 -11.08 -10.33 -10.83
CA GLY A 396 -10.87 -11.56 -11.61
C GLY A 396 -10.96 -12.89 -10.83
N PRO A 397 -10.91 -14.05 -11.54
CA PRO A 397 -10.91 -15.39 -10.96
C PRO A 397 -9.59 -15.79 -10.29
N SER A 398 -9.55 -17.03 -9.79
CA SER A 398 -8.98 -17.45 -8.51
C SER A 398 -7.46 -17.39 -8.31
N GLN A 399 -7.12 -17.07 -7.06
CA GLN A 399 -5.93 -17.35 -6.27
C GLN A 399 -5.06 -18.52 -6.80
N GLU A 400 -3.75 -18.29 -6.85
CA GLU A 400 -2.78 -19.32 -7.20
C GLU A 400 -2.96 -20.62 -6.39
N ASN A 401 -2.86 -21.76 -7.09
CA ASN A 401 -2.52 -23.03 -6.46
C ASN A 401 -1.16 -22.91 -5.73
N PRO A 402 -0.86 -23.72 -4.70
CA PRO A 402 0.32 -23.59 -3.82
C PRO A 402 1.70 -23.81 -4.47
N GLN A 403 1.90 -23.38 -5.71
CA GLN A 403 3.09 -23.60 -6.51
C GLN A 403 3.95 -22.32 -6.61
N GLN A 404 5.04 -22.37 -5.85
CA GLN A 404 6.35 -21.79 -6.18
C GLN A 404 6.63 -20.29 -5.99
N VAL A 405 5.67 -19.37 -5.90
CA VAL A 405 5.97 -17.93 -5.72
C VAL A 405 5.89 -17.50 -4.25
N GLY A 406 6.92 -17.85 -3.46
CA GLY A 406 6.99 -17.45 -2.04
C GLY A 406 8.33 -17.64 -1.32
N GLN A 407 9.31 -18.31 -1.94
CA GLN A 407 10.56 -18.68 -1.25
C GLN A 407 11.45 -17.47 -0.92
N TRP A 408 11.50 -16.47 -1.81
CA TRP A 408 12.34 -15.29 -1.61
C TRP A 408 11.81 -14.35 -0.50
N SER A 409 10.49 -14.28 -0.33
CA SER A 409 9.87 -13.48 0.74
C SER A 409 10.31 -13.93 2.14
N SER A 410 10.41 -15.24 2.37
CA SER A 410 10.88 -15.79 3.64
C SER A 410 12.31 -15.33 3.97
N LEU A 411 13.20 -15.31 2.96
CA LEU A 411 14.57 -14.81 3.11
C LEU A 411 14.59 -13.30 3.43
N VAL A 412 13.76 -12.51 2.74
CA VAL A 412 13.65 -11.06 2.98
C VAL A 412 13.10 -10.79 4.39
N SER A 413 12.08 -11.52 4.83
CA SER A 413 11.53 -11.44 6.18
C SER A 413 12.59 -11.72 7.26
N ILE A 414 13.36 -12.81 7.11
CA ILE A 414 14.48 -13.12 8.00
C ILE A 414 15.54 -12.00 7.97
N GLY A 415 15.87 -11.48 6.78
CA GLY A 415 16.79 -10.35 6.64
C GLY A 415 16.33 -9.10 7.40
N LEU A 416 15.06 -8.73 7.28
CA LEU A 416 14.45 -7.60 8.00
C LEU A 416 14.46 -7.81 9.52
N LEU A 417 14.19 -9.04 9.98
CA LEU A 417 14.28 -9.41 11.40
C LEU A 417 15.71 -9.31 11.92
N LEU A 418 16.70 -9.79 11.16
CA LEU A 418 18.12 -9.69 11.52
C LEU A 418 18.59 -8.24 11.60
N ILE A 419 18.18 -7.39 10.65
CA ILE A 419 18.46 -5.95 10.67
C ILE A 419 17.84 -5.32 11.92
N SER A 420 16.58 -5.65 12.23
CA SER A 420 15.88 -5.16 13.42
C SER A 420 16.58 -5.58 14.71
N ALA A 421 17.01 -6.85 14.81
CA ALA A 421 17.75 -7.36 15.95
C ALA A 421 19.13 -6.70 16.11
N LEU A 422 19.81 -6.42 15.00
CA LEU A 422 21.11 -5.73 15.00
C LEU A 422 20.96 -4.28 15.48
N ILE A 423 19.93 -3.58 15.02
CA ILE A 423 19.58 -2.23 15.49
C ILE A 423 19.32 -2.27 17.01
N LEU A 424 18.51 -3.21 17.50
CA LEU A 424 18.24 -3.35 18.93
C LEU A 424 19.50 -3.68 19.74
N ARG A 425 20.44 -4.47 19.20
CA ARG A 425 21.73 -4.73 19.85
C ARG A 425 22.58 -3.46 20.01
N TRP A 426 22.39 -2.45 19.16
CA TRP A 426 23.02 -1.14 19.28
C TRP A 426 22.36 -0.20 20.28
N LYS A 427 21.30 -0.63 20.99
CA LYS A 427 20.60 0.16 22.02
C LYS A 427 21.57 0.91 22.94
N TYR A 428 22.49 0.20 23.59
CA TYR A 428 23.40 0.81 24.59
C TYR A 428 24.42 1.80 24.01
N ARG A 429 24.69 1.77 22.71
CA ARG A 429 25.57 2.77 22.06
C ARG A 429 24.83 4.06 21.71
N VAL A 430 23.52 3.98 21.50
CA VAL A 430 22.67 5.09 21.04
C VAL A 430 21.88 5.74 22.20
N ALA A 431 21.70 5.00 23.30
CA ALA A 431 20.99 5.45 24.48
C ALA A 431 21.60 6.73 25.06
N SER A 432 20.73 7.63 25.52
CA SER A 432 21.18 8.85 26.23
C SER A 432 21.62 8.52 27.66
N SER A 433 22.42 9.39 28.28
CA SER A 433 22.83 9.19 29.69
C SER A 433 21.64 9.08 30.63
N GLN A 434 20.61 9.93 30.44
CA GLN A 434 19.37 9.90 31.21
C GLN A 434 18.61 8.57 31.05
N GLU A 435 18.55 8.04 29.82
CA GLU A 435 17.91 6.75 29.52
C GLU A 435 18.66 5.58 30.17
N LEU A 436 20.00 5.64 30.17
CA LEU A 436 20.83 4.67 30.88
C LEU A 436 20.60 4.72 32.39
N ASP A 437 20.50 5.91 32.97
CA ASP A 437 20.28 6.11 34.40
C ASP A 437 18.89 5.60 34.84
N GLU A 438 17.85 5.87 34.04
CA GLU A 438 16.49 5.34 34.27
C GLU A 438 16.47 3.80 34.20
N GLU A 439 17.17 3.21 33.23
CA GLU A 439 17.23 1.75 33.07
C GLU A 439 18.01 1.09 34.21
N ILE A 440 19.12 1.70 34.66
CA ILE A 440 19.87 1.24 35.85
C ILE A 440 18.98 1.26 37.09
N TYR A 441 18.19 2.33 37.28
CA TYR A 441 17.28 2.43 38.41
C TYR A 441 16.20 1.33 38.38
N ALA A 442 15.54 1.13 37.23
CA ALA A 442 14.52 0.10 37.06
C ALA A 442 15.07 -1.33 37.23
N LEU A 443 16.31 -1.59 36.78
CA LEU A 443 16.97 -2.88 36.98
C LEU A 443 17.29 -3.14 38.45
N ARG A 444 17.70 -2.12 39.20
CA ARG A 444 17.93 -2.24 40.66
C ARG A 444 16.62 -2.57 41.39
N GLU A 445 15.52 -1.93 41.03
CA GLU A 445 14.21 -2.22 41.61
C GLU A 445 13.76 -3.66 41.32
N ARG A 446 13.94 -4.13 40.07
CA ARG A 446 13.67 -5.53 39.71
C ARG A 446 14.56 -6.53 40.45
N LEU A 447 15.84 -6.21 40.61
CA LEU A 447 16.76 -7.05 41.37
C LEU A 447 16.24 -7.23 42.81
N ALA A 448 15.84 -6.12 43.45
CA ALA A 448 15.29 -6.15 44.80
C ALA A 448 14.00 -6.98 44.91
N ASP A 449 13.07 -6.88 43.95
CA ASP A 449 11.86 -7.73 43.91
C ASP A 449 12.20 -9.22 43.77
N VAL A 450 13.14 -9.56 42.87
CA VAL A 450 13.57 -10.94 42.65
C VAL A 450 14.27 -11.52 43.88
N GLU A 451 15.13 -10.74 44.52
CA GLU A 451 15.78 -11.11 45.78
C GLU A 451 14.75 -11.33 46.89
N GLY A 452 13.75 -10.46 47.02
CA GLY A 452 12.65 -10.62 47.97
C GLY A 452 11.86 -11.92 47.75
N ARG A 453 11.51 -12.25 46.50
CA ARG A 453 10.84 -13.52 46.17
C ARG A 453 11.70 -14.74 46.46
N ARG A 454 13.03 -14.63 46.29
CA ARG A 454 13.96 -15.70 46.63
C ARG A 454 13.97 -15.97 48.14
N LEU A 455 14.00 -14.92 48.96
CA LEU A 455 13.96 -15.04 50.42
C LEU A 455 12.65 -15.69 50.89
N LEU A 456 11.50 -15.24 50.36
CA LEU A 456 10.19 -15.84 50.68
C LEU A 456 10.11 -17.32 50.29
N ARG A 457 10.71 -17.71 49.16
CA ARG A 457 10.80 -19.14 48.77
C ARG A 457 11.73 -19.94 49.67
N ALA A 458 12.83 -19.36 50.13
CA ALA A 458 13.74 -20.02 51.06
C ALA A 458 13.08 -20.25 52.43
N GLU A 459 12.33 -19.27 52.93
CA GLU A 459 11.55 -19.39 54.17
C GLU A 459 10.41 -20.40 54.04
N ALA A 460 9.74 -20.48 52.88
CA ALA A 460 8.68 -21.48 52.64
C ALA A 460 9.20 -22.92 52.43
N SER A 461 10.51 -23.10 52.28
CA SER A 461 11.16 -24.42 52.14
C SER A 461 11.77 -24.96 53.45
N HIS A 462 11.68 -24.18 54.53
CA HIS A 462 11.99 -24.57 55.89
C HIS A 462 10.69 -24.76 56.68
#